data_AF-A0A238BSJ3-F1
#
_entry.id   AF-A0A238BSJ3-F1
#
_cell.length_a   1.000
_cell.length_b   1.000
_cell.length_c   1.000
_cell.angle_alpha   90.00
_cell.angle_beta   90.00
_cell.angle_gamma   90.00
#
_symmetry.space_group_name_H-M   'P 1'
#
loop_
_entity.id
_entity.type
_entity.pdbx_description
1 polymer ?
#
loop_
_entity_poly.entity_id
_entity_poly.type
_entity_poly.pdbx_seq_one_letter_code
_entity_poly.pdbx_strand_id
1 'polypeptide(L)'
;MHRVYVWEQFVKERDSAVVELNDIHKQIREIEGRGVRRIDKMLDDLEALKMLYLRWSFLANLPSRLLSLSSQLHPLACVQREGKAFAEEACELEKKIEDLLDSMSAEFRIREEIVHSLLVISDELVDIKNAFDDQNISTHLQKELQQQLEGIRAHLKILDEDITKYNSNRIFLDEEEDITTKHNFEKLEEIEEKLKLVELTDTEEEYDIDAAAEVLAAVYPDDHPRDVLREQGIPYDDELYDLSPSSATSDDDDNNKFMTSSGDEILLQNDEGENVVEAPTPSDIALSPIPDDPSPGHIHYERQRIRWRRILRTALPLQAMLVLLLGAACLVPHCDNESCCQLLNNFARSFDPSLEFLNGSPPL
;
A
#
# COMPACT_ATOMS: atom_id res chain seq x y z
N MET A 1 -58.85 15.70 -25.33
CA MET A 1 -58.83 14.63 -24.31
C MET A 1 -57.41 14.22 -23.95
N HIS A 2 -56.64 13.56 -24.83
CA HIS A 2 -55.30 13.07 -24.50
C HIS A 2 -54.33 14.15 -23.96
N ARG A 3 -54.24 15.32 -24.61
CA ARG A 3 -53.38 16.42 -24.16
C ARG A 3 -53.75 17.00 -22.78
N VAL A 4 -55.04 16.99 -22.44
CA VAL A 4 -55.54 17.44 -21.11
C VAL A 4 -55.13 16.43 -20.04
N TYR A 5 -55.23 15.14 -20.34
CA TYR A 5 -54.76 14.08 -19.46
C TYR A 5 -53.24 14.16 -19.22
N VAL A 6 -52.43 14.36 -20.27
CA VAL A 6 -50.97 14.53 -20.12
C VAL A 6 -50.62 15.77 -19.30
N TRP A 7 -51.38 16.86 -19.45
CA TRP A 7 -51.22 18.06 -18.63
C TRP A 7 -51.53 17.81 -17.15
N GLU A 8 -52.64 17.14 -16.84
CA GLU A 8 -52.99 16.79 -15.46
C GLU A 8 -51.95 15.89 -14.80
N GLN A 9 -51.40 14.92 -15.54
CA GLN A 9 -50.30 14.08 -15.07
C GLN A 9 -49.03 14.90 -14.82
N PHE A 10 -48.64 15.78 -15.74
CA PHE A 10 -47.48 16.65 -15.57
C PHE A 10 -47.59 17.51 -14.31
N VAL A 11 -48.73 18.18 -14.11
CA VAL A 11 -48.96 19.04 -12.95
C VAL A 11 -48.89 18.24 -11.65
N LYS A 12 -49.55 17.08 -11.61
CA LYS A 12 -49.53 16.21 -10.43
C LYS A 12 -48.12 15.73 -10.08
N GLU A 13 -47.36 15.32 -11.08
CA GLU A 13 -45.99 14.85 -10.89
C GLU A 13 -45.06 15.97 -10.46
N ARG A 14 -45.17 17.14 -11.11
CA ARG A 14 -44.37 18.32 -10.78
C ARG A 14 -44.63 18.77 -9.35
N ASP A 15 -45.89 18.92 -8.96
CA ASP A 15 -46.24 19.43 -7.63
C ASP A 15 -45.78 18.46 -6.55
N SER A 16 -45.93 17.15 -6.77
CA SER A 16 -45.40 16.12 -5.87
C SER A 16 -43.87 16.19 -5.79
N ALA A 17 -43.18 16.33 -6.93
CA ALA A 17 -41.73 16.33 -6.99
C ALA A 17 -41.13 17.59 -6.34
N VAL A 18 -41.76 18.75 -6.52
CA VAL A 18 -41.35 20.02 -5.89
C VAL A 18 -41.51 19.95 -4.36
N VAL A 19 -42.57 19.32 -3.85
CA VAL A 19 -42.73 19.14 -2.40
C VAL A 19 -41.61 18.27 -1.83
N GLU A 20 -41.32 17.14 -2.46
CA GLU A 20 -40.24 16.23 -2.04
C GLU A 20 -38.87 16.92 -2.12
N LEU A 21 -38.59 17.65 -3.21
CA LEU A 21 -37.34 18.37 -3.41
C LEU A 21 -37.13 19.43 -2.32
N ASN A 22 -38.16 20.20 -1.99
CA ASN A 22 -38.10 21.21 -0.93
C ASN A 22 -37.89 20.59 0.45
N ASP A 23 -38.48 19.43 0.73
CA ASP A 23 -38.28 18.69 1.98
C ASP A 23 -36.82 18.24 2.13
N ILE A 24 -36.26 17.62 1.08
CA ILE A 24 -34.85 17.19 1.07
C ILE A 24 -33.91 18.39 1.20
N HIS A 25 -34.18 19.47 0.46
CA HIS A 25 -33.40 20.70 0.55
C HIS A 25 -33.41 21.29 1.96
N LYS A 26 -34.57 21.27 2.63
CA LYS A 26 -34.69 21.72 4.02
C LYS A 26 -33.81 20.89 4.94
N GLN A 27 -33.85 19.56 4.83
CA GLN A 27 -33.06 18.66 5.67
C GLN A 27 -31.54 18.86 5.45
N ILE A 28 -31.11 19.02 4.20
CA ILE A 28 -29.70 19.30 3.89
C ILE A 28 -29.26 20.63 4.53
N ARG A 29 -30.06 21.69 4.39
CA ARG A 29 -29.76 22.98 5.04
C ARG A 29 -29.74 22.90 6.56
N GLU A 30 -30.61 22.09 7.15
CA GLU A 30 -30.60 21.85 8.60
C GLU A 30 -29.33 21.12 9.06
N ILE A 31 -28.79 20.21 8.26
CA ILE A 31 -27.53 19.50 8.55
C ILE A 31 -26.33 20.43 8.37
N GLU A 32 -26.24 21.12 7.23
CA GLU A 32 -25.18 22.07 6.92
C GLU A 32 -25.12 23.22 7.93
N GLY A 33 -26.29 23.72 8.34
CA GLY A 33 -26.42 24.83 9.28
C GLY A 33 -26.02 24.51 10.73
N ARG A 34 -25.78 23.24 11.08
CA ARG A 34 -25.29 22.85 12.43
C ARG A 34 -23.82 23.21 12.64
N GLY A 35 -23.04 23.30 11.57
CA GLY A 35 -21.60 23.56 11.65
C GLY A 35 -20.85 22.49 12.46
N VAL A 36 -19.97 22.96 13.33
CA VAL A 36 -19.10 22.13 14.17
C VAL A 36 -19.89 21.52 15.34
N ARG A 37 -19.71 20.21 15.58
CA ARG A 37 -20.45 19.44 16.59
C ARG A 37 -19.68 18.22 17.08
N ARG A 38 -20.15 17.61 18.17
CA ARG A 38 -19.60 16.35 18.70
C ARG A 38 -19.79 15.18 17.73
N ILE A 39 -18.92 14.17 17.86
CA ILE A 39 -18.95 12.94 17.05
C ILE A 39 -20.33 12.30 17.02
N ASP A 40 -20.98 12.12 18.17
CA ASP A 40 -22.29 11.46 18.24
C ASP A 40 -23.31 12.15 17.34
N LYS A 41 -23.27 13.49 17.29
CA LYS A 41 -24.15 14.30 16.44
C LYS A 41 -23.75 14.30 14.98
N MET A 42 -22.46 14.18 14.69
CA MET A 42 -22.02 13.98 13.32
C MET A 42 -22.42 12.61 12.78
N LEU A 43 -22.37 11.55 13.60
CA LEU A 43 -22.84 10.22 13.24
C LEU A 43 -24.34 10.20 12.96
N ASP A 44 -25.15 10.84 13.83
CA ASP A 44 -26.58 11.04 13.61
C ASP A 44 -26.84 11.70 12.23
N ASP A 45 -26.05 12.73 11.88
CA ASP A 45 -26.19 13.46 10.62
C ASP A 45 -25.72 12.64 9.41
N LEU A 46 -24.66 11.84 9.56
CA LEU A 46 -24.17 10.97 8.51
C LEU A 46 -25.17 9.84 8.21
N GLU A 47 -25.85 9.32 9.23
CA GLU A 47 -26.98 8.40 9.04
C GLU A 47 -28.15 9.10 8.34
N ALA A 48 -28.51 10.32 8.76
CA ALA A 48 -29.55 11.10 8.10
C ALA A 48 -29.23 11.36 6.61
N LEU A 49 -27.98 11.72 6.27
CA LEU A 49 -27.53 11.91 4.88
C LEU A 49 -27.61 10.61 4.08
N LYS A 50 -27.21 9.46 4.64
CA LYS A 50 -27.37 8.15 3.98
C LYS A 50 -28.84 7.85 3.69
N MET A 51 -29.73 8.13 4.65
CA MET A 51 -31.17 7.92 4.46
C MET A 51 -31.75 8.87 3.41
N LEU A 52 -31.28 10.12 3.35
CA LEU A 52 -31.65 11.08 2.30
C LEU A 52 -31.17 10.62 0.92
N TYR A 53 -29.94 10.12 0.80
CA TYR A 53 -29.40 9.59 -0.45
C TYR A 53 -30.19 8.35 -0.94
N LEU A 54 -30.52 7.44 -0.02
CA LEU A 54 -31.38 6.30 -0.35
C LEU A 54 -32.76 6.76 -0.81
N ARG A 55 -33.37 7.73 -0.13
CA ARG A 55 -34.65 8.33 -0.56
C ARG A 55 -34.54 8.99 -1.94
N TRP A 56 -33.41 9.64 -2.24
CA TRP A 56 -33.12 10.28 -3.52
C TRP A 56 -33.12 9.30 -4.69
N SER A 57 -32.58 8.10 -4.50
CA SER A 57 -32.57 7.06 -5.54
C SER A 57 -33.97 6.72 -6.08
N PHE A 58 -35.01 6.85 -5.26
CA PHE A 58 -36.40 6.68 -5.68
C PHE A 58 -36.94 7.87 -6.48
N LEU A 59 -36.36 9.07 -6.32
CA LEU A 59 -36.69 10.29 -7.04
C LEU A 59 -35.89 10.46 -8.34
N ALA A 60 -34.81 9.70 -8.54
CA ALA A 60 -33.92 9.79 -9.72
C ALA A 60 -34.64 9.62 -11.07
N ASN A 61 -35.79 8.92 -11.08
CA ASN A 61 -36.59 8.73 -12.29
C ASN A 61 -37.60 9.86 -12.55
N LEU A 62 -37.81 10.80 -11.62
CA LEU A 62 -38.78 11.89 -11.77
C LEU A 62 -38.33 12.97 -12.77
N PRO A 63 -37.07 13.43 -12.80
CA PRO A 63 -36.60 14.39 -13.80
C PRO A 63 -36.82 13.89 -15.23
N SER A 64 -36.46 12.64 -15.53
CA SER A 64 -36.63 12.05 -16.86
C SER A 64 -38.10 11.91 -17.25
N ARG A 65 -38.96 11.56 -16.30
CA ARG A 65 -40.42 11.45 -16.50
C ARG A 65 -41.06 12.82 -16.75
N LEU A 66 -40.70 13.85 -15.98
CA LEU A 66 -41.16 15.22 -16.18
C LEU A 66 -40.70 15.79 -17.53
N LEU A 67 -39.45 15.52 -17.95
CA LEU A 67 -38.95 15.92 -19.26
C LEU A 67 -39.70 15.21 -20.40
N SER A 68 -40.00 13.91 -20.25
CA SER A 68 -40.82 13.16 -21.21
C SER A 68 -42.22 13.75 -21.35
N LEU A 69 -42.91 14.02 -20.25
CA LEU A 69 -44.23 14.67 -20.27
C LEU A 69 -44.17 16.07 -20.87
N SER A 70 -43.09 16.83 -20.58
CA SER A 70 -42.88 18.15 -21.17
C SER A 70 -42.71 18.13 -22.69
N SER A 71 -42.08 17.08 -23.22
CA SER A 71 -41.91 16.89 -24.67
C SER A 71 -43.24 16.58 -25.36
N GLN A 72 -44.10 15.78 -24.73
CA GLN A 72 -45.43 15.45 -25.25
C GLN A 72 -46.41 16.64 -25.24
N LEU A 73 -46.13 17.65 -24.41
CA LEU A 73 -46.92 18.87 -24.30
C LEU A 73 -46.44 20.01 -25.24
N HIS A 74 -45.46 19.74 -26.10
CA HIS A 74 -44.98 20.67 -27.13
C HIS A 74 -46.16 21.25 -27.95
N PRO A 75 -46.20 22.57 -28.27
CA PRO A 75 -45.14 23.58 -28.13
C PRO A 75 -45.16 24.41 -26.83
N LEU A 76 -45.68 23.90 -25.70
CA LEU A 76 -45.71 24.67 -24.45
C LEU A 76 -44.30 24.87 -23.85
N ALA A 77 -43.67 26.00 -24.18
CA ALA A 77 -42.31 26.34 -23.74
C ALA A 77 -42.18 26.52 -22.22
N CYS A 78 -43.26 26.88 -21.50
CA CYS A 78 -43.25 26.97 -20.04
C CYS A 78 -43.00 25.61 -19.39
N VAL A 79 -43.67 24.56 -19.85
CA VAL A 79 -43.56 23.18 -19.32
C VAL A 79 -42.15 22.62 -19.53
N GLN A 80 -41.56 22.88 -20.69
CA GLN A 80 -40.19 22.45 -20.98
C GLN A 80 -39.17 23.18 -20.09
N ARG A 81 -39.39 24.47 -19.81
CA ARG A 81 -38.51 25.24 -18.91
C ARG A 81 -38.62 24.75 -17.47
N GLU A 82 -39.85 24.52 -16.98
CA GLU A 82 -40.09 24.00 -15.63
C GLU A 82 -39.48 22.61 -15.44
N GLY A 83 -39.66 21.70 -16.41
CA GLY A 83 -39.06 20.36 -16.33
C GLY A 83 -37.53 20.38 -16.33
N LYS A 84 -36.90 21.29 -17.09
CA LYS A 84 -35.44 21.49 -17.08
C LYS A 84 -34.93 22.08 -15.78
N ALA A 85 -35.57 23.15 -15.29
CA ALA A 85 -35.18 23.79 -14.03
C ALA A 85 -35.27 22.80 -12.86
N PHE A 86 -36.33 21.99 -12.81
CA PHE A 86 -36.45 20.92 -11.81
C PHE A 86 -35.31 19.90 -11.94
N ALA A 87 -34.98 19.45 -13.15
CA ALA A 87 -33.91 18.49 -13.37
C ALA A 87 -32.53 19.03 -12.96
N GLU A 88 -32.27 20.31 -13.23
CA GLU A 88 -31.05 21.02 -12.83
C GLU A 88 -30.96 21.11 -11.29
N GLU A 89 -32.02 21.60 -10.63
CA GLU A 89 -32.05 21.71 -9.16
C GLU A 89 -31.92 20.34 -8.48
N ALA A 90 -32.53 19.30 -9.05
CA ALA A 90 -32.41 17.95 -8.56
C ALA A 90 -30.95 17.47 -8.62
N CYS A 91 -30.30 17.61 -9.78
CA CYS A 91 -28.89 17.24 -9.95
C CYS A 91 -27.95 17.98 -8.98
N GLU A 92 -28.18 19.28 -8.78
CA GLU A 92 -27.40 20.05 -7.80
C GLU A 92 -27.59 19.55 -6.37
N LEU A 93 -28.80 19.15 -6.01
CA LEU A 93 -29.10 18.69 -4.66
C LEU A 93 -28.54 17.29 -4.39
N GLU A 94 -28.61 16.40 -5.38
CA GLU A 94 -27.96 15.08 -5.33
C GLU A 94 -26.47 15.22 -5.06
N LYS A 95 -25.80 16.05 -5.86
CA LYS A 95 -24.38 16.33 -5.70
C LYS A 95 -24.05 16.90 -4.33
N LYS A 96 -24.90 17.79 -3.79
CA LYS A 96 -24.71 18.31 -2.43
C LYS A 96 -24.79 17.23 -1.35
N ILE A 97 -25.68 16.24 -1.51
CA ILE A 97 -25.76 15.10 -0.59
C ILE A 97 -24.47 14.29 -0.65
N GLU A 98 -23.98 14.00 -1.86
CA GLU A 98 -22.73 13.26 -2.09
C GLU A 98 -21.52 14.00 -1.50
N ASP A 99 -21.36 15.29 -1.84
CA ASP A 99 -20.26 16.13 -1.36
C ASP A 99 -20.24 16.19 0.18
N LEU A 100 -21.41 16.32 0.83
CA LEU A 100 -21.52 16.32 2.29
C LEU A 100 -21.20 14.95 2.90
N LEU A 101 -21.70 13.86 2.30
CA LEU A 101 -21.42 12.49 2.75
C LEU A 101 -19.92 12.20 2.68
N ASP A 102 -19.28 12.53 1.56
CA ASP A 102 -17.86 12.33 1.32
C ASP A 102 -17.01 13.17 2.25
N SER A 103 -17.36 14.46 2.41
CA SER A 103 -16.60 15.36 3.29
C SER A 103 -16.71 14.96 4.76
N MET A 104 -17.92 14.63 5.25
CA MET A 104 -18.11 14.16 6.63
C MET A 104 -17.43 12.80 6.86
N SER A 105 -17.60 11.84 5.95
CA SER A 105 -16.97 10.53 6.11
C SER A 105 -15.45 10.60 6.06
N ALA A 106 -14.86 11.49 5.24
CA ALA A 106 -13.42 11.71 5.20
C ALA A 106 -12.90 12.29 6.52
N GLU A 107 -13.56 13.29 7.08
CA GLU A 107 -13.17 13.88 8.37
C GLU A 107 -13.25 12.85 9.51
N PHE A 108 -14.29 12.00 9.50
CA PHE A 108 -14.45 10.91 10.46
C PHE A 108 -13.35 9.85 10.32
N ARG A 109 -13.01 9.44 9.08
CA ARG A 109 -11.97 8.45 8.83
C ARG A 109 -10.60 8.93 9.32
N ILE A 110 -10.24 10.18 9.01
CA ILE A 110 -8.96 10.76 9.47
C ILE A 110 -8.90 10.77 11.00
N ARG A 111 -9.99 11.14 11.67
CA ARG A 111 -10.07 11.07 13.13
C ARG A 111 -9.82 9.65 13.65
N GLU A 112 -10.48 8.65 13.08
CA GLU A 112 -10.29 7.25 13.47
C GLU A 112 -8.85 6.78 13.27
N GLU A 113 -8.22 7.14 12.15
CA GLU A 113 -6.81 6.84 11.86
C GLU A 113 -5.86 7.44 12.92
N ILE A 114 -6.08 8.70 13.31
CA ILE A 114 -5.32 9.36 14.38
C ILE A 114 -5.53 8.65 15.72
N VAL A 115 -6.78 8.41 16.12
CA VAL A 115 -7.10 7.74 17.39
C VAL A 115 -6.50 6.34 17.45
N HIS A 116 -6.60 5.58 16.36
CA HIS A 116 -6.01 4.27 16.26
C HIS A 116 -4.48 4.33 16.41
N SER A 117 -3.82 5.27 15.73
CA SER A 117 -2.36 5.45 15.82
C SER A 117 -1.92 5.82 17.25
N LEU A 118 -2.68 6.69 17.94
CA LEU A 118 -2.42 7.03 19.35
C LEU A 118 -2.55 5.82 20.27
N LEU A 119 -3.53 4.94 20.03
CA LEU A 119 -3.72 3.71 20.81
C LEU A 119 -2.58 2.72 20.59
N VAL A 120 -2.21 2.46 19.33
CA VAL A 120 -1.10 1.56 18.98
C VAL A 120 0.20 2.02 19.64
N ILE A 121 0.53 3.31 19.55
CA ILE A 121 1.72 3.86 20.21
C ILE A 121 1.63 3.71 21.74
N SER A 122 0.47 3.96 22.33
CA SER A 122 0.30 3.79 23.78
C SER A 122 0.51 2.33 24.21
N ASP A 123 0.05 1.37 23.43
CA ASP A 123 0.23 -0.07 23.70
C ASP A 123 1.70 -0.47 23.52
N GLU A 124 2.37 -0.03 22.44
CA GLU A 124 3.80 -0.25 22.22
C GLU A 124 4.66 0.30 23.37
N LEU A 125 4.34 1.49 23.88
CA LEU A 125 5.03 2.07 25.04
C LEU A 125 4.80 1.24 26.31
N VAL A 126 3.61 0.67 26.49
CA VAL A 126 3.34 -0.24 27.61
C VAL A 126 4.14 -1.53 27.47
N ASP A 127 4.22 -2.10 26.27
CA ASP A 127 4.99 -3.32 26.01
C ASP A 127 6.49 -3.11 26.22
N ILE A 128 7.04 -1.99 25.73
CA ILE A 128 8.43 -1.59 25.98
C ILE A 128 8.70 -1.45 27.48
N LYS A 129 7.81 -0.76 28.21
CA LYS A 129 7.94 -0.60 29.65
C LYS A 129 7.96 -1.96 30.37
N ASN A 130 7.03 -2.85 30.02
CA ASN A 130 6.95 -4.19 30.61
C ASN A 130 8.17 -5.07 30.27
N ALA A 131 8.82 -4.84 29.12
CA ALA A 131 9.98 -5.62 28.70
C ALA A 131 11.19 -5.46 29.63
N PHE A 132 11.28 -4.35 30.37
CA PHE A 132 12.39 -4.09 31.29
C PHE A 132 12.01 -3.81 32.75
N ASP A 133 10.71 -3.67 33.08
CA ASP A 133 10.27 -3.41 34.46
C ASP A 133 10.61 -4.58 35.44
N ASP A 134 11.06 -5.75 34.97
CA ASP A 134 11.34 -6.95 35.78
C ASP A 134 12.74 -7.60 35.60
N GLN A 135 13.65 -7.04 34.79
CA GLN A 135 14.89 -7.75 34.39
C GLN A 135 16.15 -6.88 34.38
N ASN A 136 17.30 -7.50 34.71
CA ASN A 136 18.62 -6.97 34.35
C ASN A 136 18.75 -7.01 32.82
N ILE A 137 18.85 -5.86 32.18
CA ILE A 137 18.84 -5.73 30.72
C ILE A 137 20.26 -5.92 30.19
N SER A 138 20.43 -6.73 29.14
CA SER A 138 21.68 -6.79 28.39
C SER A 138 21.93 -5.49 27.60
N THR A 139 23.20 -5.16 27.34
CA THR A 139 23.56 -3.95 26.59
C THR A 139 22.99 -3.95 25.16
N HIS A 140 22.84 -5.13 24.54
CA HIS A 140 22.19 -5.29 23.24
C HIS A 140 20.70 -4.94 23.30
N LEU A 141 19.97 -5.52 24.26
CA LEU A 141 18.54 -5.28 24.42
C LEU A 141 18.26 -3.80 24.75
N GLN A 142 19.11 -3.16 25.55
CA GLN A 142 19.01 -1.72 25.83
C GLN A 142 19.13 -0.86 24.56
N LYS A 143 20.11 -1.17 23.69
CA LYS A 143 20.28 -0.45 22.40
C LYS A 143 19.06 -0.64 21.50
N GLU A 144 18.51 -1.85 21.44
CA GLU A 144 17.30 -2.14 20.65
C GLU A 144 16.08 -1.36 21.17
N LEU A 145 15.83 -1.39 22.48
CA LEU A 145 14.74 -0.63 23.10
C LEU A 145 14.91 0.88 22.87
N GLN A 146 16.14 1.39 22.96
CA GLN A 146 16.43 2.80 22.69
C GLN A 146 16.18 3.17 21.22
N GLN A 147 16.50 2.28 20.27
CA GLN A 147 16.18 2.48 18.86
C GLN A 147 14.67 2.46 18.60
N GLN A 148 13.93 1.56 19.26
CA GLN A 148 12.47 1.52 19.18
C GLN A 148 11.84 2.81 19.74
N LEU A 149 12.31 3.30 20.90
CA LEU A 149 11.84 4.55 21.50
C LEU A 149 12.11 5.77 20.60
N GLU A 150 13.28 5.85 19.96
CA GLU A 150 13.57 6.92 19.01
C GLU A 150 12.64 6.84 17.78
N GLY A 151 12.33 5.62 17.32
CA GLY A 151 11.34 5.38 16.27
C GLY A 151 9.94 5.86 16.65
N ILE A 152 9.47 5.52 17.86
CA ILE A 152 8.18 5.97 18.39
C ILE A 152 8.18 7.50 18.55
N ARG A 153 9.28 8.10 19.00
CA ARG A 153 9.40 9.56 19.13
C ARG A 153 9.27 10.26 17.79
N ALA A 154 9.89 9.73 16.75
CA ALA A 154 9.73 10.25 15.39
C ALA A 154 8.29 10.10 14.91
N HIS A 155 7.65 8.96 15.15
CA HIS A 155 6.25 8.73 14.78
C HIS A 155 5.30 9.69 15.52
N LEU A 156 5.50 9.90 16.82
CA LEU A 156 4.72 10.86 17.62
C LEU A 156 4.85 12.30 17.13
N LYS A 157 6.04 12.72 16.66
CA LYS A 157 6.21 14.07 16.07
C LYS A 157 5.42 14.24 14.78
N ILE A 158 5.46 13.24 13.91
CA ILE A 158 4.67 13.24 12.67
C ILE A 158 3.17 13.27 13.01
N LEU A 159 2.75 12.45 13.98
CA LEU A 159 1.36 12.40 14.42
C LEU A 159 0.91 13.73 15.05
N ASP A 160 1.79 14.44 15.76
CA ASP A 160 1.51 15.77 16.29
C ASP A 160 1.27 16.79 15.17
N GLU A 161 2.12 16.79 14.14
CA GLU A 161 1.92 17.61 12.94
C GLU A 161 0.60 17.27 12.24
N ASP A 162 0.28 15.98 12.08
CA ASP A 162 -0.96 15.52 11.48
C ASP A 162 -2.19 15.93 12.31
N ILE A 163 -2.11 15.92 13.64
CA ILE A 163 -3.18 16.42 14.54
C ILE A 163 -3.35 17.93 14.39
N THR A 164 -2.28 18.72 14.33
CA THR A 164 -2.39 20.17 14.10
C THR A 164 -3.02 20.49 12.74
N LYS A 165 -2.63 19.73 11.71
CA LYS A 165 -3.21 19.84 10.36
C LYS A 165 -4.67 19.41 10.36
N TYR A 166 -5.02 18.32 11.03
CA TYR A 166 -6.39 17.89 11.19
C TYR A 166 -7.22 19.00 11.87
N ASN A 167 -6.79 19.50 13.02
CA ASN A 167 -7.49 20.55 13.76
C ASN A 167 -7.72 21.83 12.95
N SER A 168 -6.75 22.25 12.13
CA SER A 168 -6.88 23.42 11.26
C SER A 168 -7.82 23.24 10.06
N ASN A 169 -8.05 22.00 9.61
CA ASN A 169 -8.87 21.69 8.43
C ASN A 169 -10.26 21.16 8.76
N ARG A 170 -10.64 21.12 10.04
CA ARG A 170 -11.95 20.59 10.46
C ARG A 170 -13.09 21.49 10.06
N ILE A 171 -14.18 20.84 9.64
CA ILE A 171 -15.39 21.50 9.17
C ILE A 171 -16.56 21.09 10.07
N PHE A 172 -16.58 19.84 10.55
CA PHE A 172 -17.75 19.27 11.20
C PHE A 172 -17.56 18.85 12.66
N LEU A 173 -16.35 18.48 13.10
CA LEU A 173 -16.10 17.98 14.45
C LEU A 173 -15.56 19.04 15.41
N ASP A 174 -16.05 19.02 16.66
CA ASP A 174 -15.60 19.87 17.79
C ASP A 174 -14.27 19.38 18.37
N GLU A 175 -13.31 20.25 18.67
CA GLU A 175 -11.99 19.86 19.23
C GLU A 175 -12.12 18.92 20.43
N GLU A 176 -11.44 17.78 20.32
CA GLU A 176 -11.43 16.74 21.36
C GLU A 176 -10.12 16.82 22.13
N GLU A 177 -10.21 17.10 23.43
CA GLU A 177 -9.05 17.17 24.32
C GLU A 177 -8.30 15.83 24.42
N ASP A 178 -9.00 14.72 24.15
CA ASP A 178 -8.44 13.36 24.22
C ASP A 178 -7.57 13.02 22.99
N ILE A 179 -7.69 13.76 21.88
CA ILE A 179 -6.88 13.54 20.67
C ILE A 179 -5.62 14.40 20.75
N THR A 180 -4.68 13.98 21.60
CA THR A 180 -3.40 14.66 21.78
C THR A 180 -2.24 13.68 21.92
N THR A 181 -1.06 14.06 21.44
CA THR A 181 0.19 13.29 21.60
C THR A 181 0.82 13.46 22.98
N LYS A 182 0.37 14.47 23.75
CA LYS A 182 0.99 14.92 25.01
C LYS A 182 1.19 13.78 26.01
N HIS A 183 0.15 12.99 26.26
CA HIS A 183 0.22 11.86 27.19
C HIS A 183 1.21 10.78 26.75
N ASN A 184 1.31 10.53 25.44
CA ASN A 184 2.26 9.57 24.89
C ASN A 184 3.71 10.09 24.96
N PHE A 185 3.94 11.38 24.73
CA PHE A 185 5.24 12.01 24.96
C PHE A 185 5.67 11.94 26.43
N GLU A 186 4.76 12.23 27.36
CA GLU A 186 5.04 12.13 28.81
C GLU A 186 5.41 10.70 29.23
N LYS A 187 4.65 9.69 28.76
CA LYS A 187 4.99 8.27 28.99
C LYS A 187 6.32 7.88 28.39
N LEU A 188 6.61 8.33 27.16
CA LEU A 188 7.86 8.03 26.47
C LEU A 188 9.06 8.62 27.23
N GLU A 189 8.95 9.86 27.73
CA GLU A 189 10.00 10.46 28.56
C GLU A 189 10.20 9.70 29.89
N GLU A 190 9.11 9.29 30.55
CA GLU A 190 9.19 8.44 31.75
C GLU A 190 9.95 7.12 31.47
N ILE A 191 9.66 6.48 30.34
CA ILE A 191 10.31 5.23 29.94
C ILE A 191 11.78 5.43 29.61
N GLU A 192 12.13 6.48 28.85
CA GLU A 192 13.52 6.82 28.53
C GLU A 192 14.34 7.14 29.79
N GLU A 193 13.76 7.83 30.77
CA GLU A 193 14.43 8.10 32.05
C GLU A 193 14.65 6.83 32.86
N LYS A 194 13.64 5.94 32.91
CA LYS A 194 13.78 4.64 33.57
C LYS A 194 14.84 3.77 32.91
N LEU A 195 14.86 3.70 31.58
CA LEU A 195 15.84 2.91 30.84
C LEU A 195 17.29 3.39 31.08
N LYS A 196 17.50 4.68 31.35
CA LYS A 196 18.81 5.24 31.74
C LYS A 196 19.25 4.87 33.16
N LEU A 197 18.29 4.57 34.04
CA LEU A 197 18.54 4.24 35.46
C LEU A 197 18.76 2.74 35.70
N VAL A 198 18.48 1.87 34.72
CA VAL A 198 18.67 0.42 34.86
C VAL A 198 20.16 0.07 34.87
N GLU A 199 20.58 -0.71 35.88
CA GLU A 199 21.95 -1.22 36.00
C GLU A 199 22.23 -2.27 34.91
N LEU A 200 23.32 -2.06 34.16
CA LEU A 200 23.75 -2.95 33.08
C LEU A 200 24.58 -4.11 33.65
N THR A 201 24.33 -5.32 33.19
CA THR A 201 25.23 -6.44 33.44
C THR A 201 26.39 -6.37 32.45
N ASP A 202 27.54 -5.87 32.92
CA ASP A 202 28.81 -5.91 32.20
C ASP A 202 29.36 -7.35 32.12
N THR A 203 28.72 -8.25 31.37
CA THR A 203 29.29 -9.59 31.11
C THR A 203 28.84 -10.21 29.78
N GLU A 204 28.88 -9.49 28.66
CA GLU A 204 28.99 -10.15 27.36
C GLU A 204 30.07 -9.42 26.56
N GLU A 205 31.28 -10.00 26.53
CA GLU A 205 32.26 -9.65 25.52
C GLU A 205 31.62 -9.97 24.16
N GLU A 206 31.23 -8.93 23.42
CA GLU A 206 30.72 -9.04 22.05
C GLU A 206 31.84 -9.62 21.18
N TYR A 207 31.84 -10.94 21.00
CA TYR A 207 32.74 -11.61 20.07
C TYR A 207 32.25 -11.32 18.65
N ASP A 208 33.04 -10.59 17.88
CA ASP A 208 32.77 -10.37 16.46
C ASP A 208 32.85 -11.71 15.72
N ILE A 209 31.68 -12.25 15.37
CA ILE A 209 31.52 -13.57 14.72
C ILE A 209 32.22 -13.58 13.36
N ASP A 210 32.19 -12.46 12.63
CA ASP A 210 32.82 -12.35 11.32
C ASP A 210 34.36 -12.34 11.49
N ALA A 211 34.88 -11.61 12.48
CA ALA A 211 36.30 -11.64 12.82
C ALA A 211 36.75 -13.03 13.31
N ALA A 212 35.95 -13.71 14.13
CA ALA A 212 36.24 -15.06 14.60
C ALA A 212 36.22 -16.08 13.45
N ALA A 213 35.27 -15.94 12.52
CA ALA A 213 35.21 -16.77 11.32
C ALA A 213 36.41 -16.54 10.38
N GLU A 214 36.87 -15.28 10.25
CA GLU A 214 38.07 -14.94 9.47
C GLU A 214 39.34 -15.55 10.10
N VAL A 215 39.46 -15.49 11.42
CA VAL A 215 40.57 -16.14 12.15
C VAL A 215 40.55 -17.66 11.94
N LEU A 216 39.38 -18.30 12.01
CA LEU A 216 39.26 -19.73 11.75
C LEU A 216 39.62 -20.09 10.31
N ALA A 217 39.19 -19.29 9.34
CA ALA A 217 39.53 -19.49 7.93
C ALA A 217 41.03 -19.25 7.64
N ALA A 218 41.69 -18.36 8.38
CA ALA A 218 43.12 -18.11 8.23
C ALA A 218 43.99 -19.23 8.84
N VAL A 219 43.54 -19.83 9.95
CA VAL A 219 44.27 -20.92 10.63
C VAL A 219 43.97 -22.28 9.98
N TYR A 220 42.76 -22.46 9.46
CA TYR A 220 42.28 -23.69 8.81
C TYR A 220 41.69 -23.37 7.42
N PRO A 221 42.54 -23.19 6.39
CA PRO A 221 42.10 -22.71 5.08
C PRO A 221 41.30 -23.73 4.27
N ASP A 222 41.48 -25.02 4.54
CA ASP A 222 40.85 -26.12 3.81
C ASP A 222 39.65 -26.74 4.55
N ASP A 223 39.42 -26.33 5.80
CA ASP A 223 38.38 -26.90 6.65
C ASP A 223 37.23 -25.90 6.85
N HIS A 224 35.99 -26.41 6.86
CA HIS A 224 34.84 -25.56 7.10
C HIS A 224 34.79 -25.16 8.59
N PRO A 225 34.53 -23.88 8.95
CA PRO A 225 34.60 -23.40 10.33
C PRO A 225 33.78 -24.22 11.35
N ARG A 226 32.63 -24.77 10.93
CA ARG A 226 31.81 -25.65 11.80
C ARG A 226 32.50 -26.97 12.16
N ASP A 227 33.29 -27.52 11.26
CA ASP A 227 33.97 -28.80 11.49
C ASP A 227 35.17 -28.59 12.42
N VAL A 228 35.89 -27.47 12.24
CA VAL A 228 36.94 -27.03 13.16
C VAL A 228 36.41 -26.84 14.58
N LEU A 229 35.27 -26.17 14.76
CA LEU A 229 34.64 -25.98 16.08
C LEU A 229 34.27 -27.32 16.73
N ARG A 230 33.78 -28.29 15.94
CA ARG A 230 33.43 -29.64 16.40
C ARG A 230 34.66 -30.42 16.86
N GLU A 231 35.76 -30.35 16.11
CA GLU A 231 37.01 -31.05 16.43
C GLU A 231 37.73 -30.46 17.65
N GLN A 232 37.65 -29.13 17.83
CA GLN A 232 38.20 -28.44 18.99
C GLN A 232 37.32 -28.54 20.25
N GLY A 233 36.19 -29.26 20.17
CA GLY A 233 35.31 -29.52 21.31
C GLY A 233 34.59 -28.28 21.83
N ILE A 234 34.43 -27.25 20.99
CA ILE A 234 33.72 -26.02 21.34
C ILE A 234 32.22 -26.28 21.12
N PRO A 235 31.38 -26.18 22.17
CA PRO A 235 29.93 -26.36 22.02
C PRO A 235 29.36 -25.26 21.11
N TYR A 236 28.59 -25.65 20.10
CA TYR A 236 27.81 -24.73 19.28
C TYR A 236 26.37 -25.26 19.14
N ASP A 237 25.37 -24.37 19.23
CA ASP A 237 23.96 -24.74 19.12
C ASP A 237 23.63 -25.15 17.67
N ASP A 238 23.36 -26.44 17.47
CA ASP A 238 22.93 -26.99 16.18
C ASP A 238 21.47 -26.63 15.84
N GLU A 239 20.71 -26.02 16.75
CA GLU A 239 19.24 -25.90 16.62
C GLU A 239 18.72 -24.59 15.99
N LEU A 240 19.53 -23.56 15.73
CA LEU A 240 18.99 -22.26 15.26
C LEU A 240 18.82 -22.12 13.73
N TYR A 241 19.38 -23.01 12.92
CA TYR A 241 19.21 -22.95 11.46
C TYR A 241 19.19 -24.34 10.83
N ASP A 242 18.04 -25.02 10.92
CA ASP A 242 17.73 -26.18 10.08
C ASP A 242 17.47 -25.70 8.63
N LEU A 243 18.55 -25.41 7.90
CA LEU A 243 18.52 -25.46 6.45
C LEU A 243 18.77 -26.91 6.05
N SER A 244 17.67 -27.61 5.77
CA SER A 244 17.66 -28.96 5.24
C SER A 244 18.71 -29.14 4.13
N PRO A 245 19.43 -30.28 4.09
CA PRO A 245 20.46 -30.53 3.10
C PRO A 245 19.82 -30.83 1.74
N SER A 246 19.60 -29.80 0.94
CA SER A 246 19.19 -29.94 -0.47
C SER A 246 19.57 -28.70 -1.27
N SER A 247 20.87 -28.52 -1.54
CA SER A 247 21.37 -28.05 -2.85
C SER A 247 22.90 -27.99 -2.85
N ALA A 248 23.54 -29.16 -2.84
CA ALA A 248 24.89 -29.32 -3.35
C ALA A 248 24.83 -30.37 -4.47
N THR A 249 24.56 -29.91 -5.70
CA THR A 249 24.90 -30.61 -6.94
C THR A 249 25.22 -29.51 -7.96
N SER A 250 26.50 -29.24 -8.18
CA SER A 250 27.30 -29.77 -9.29
C SER A 250 27.12 -28.93 -10.56
N ASP A 251 28.08 -28.05 -10.79
CA ASP A 251 28.35 -27.54 -12.14
C ASP A 251 29.06 -28.64 -12.95
N ASP A 252 28.57 -28.82 -14.17
CA ASP A 252 29.24 -29.23 -15.40
C ASP A 252 30.10 -30.51 -15.42
N ASP A 253 29.54 -31.58 -15.97
CA ASP A 253 30.28 -32.32 -17.01
C ASP A 253 29.33 -32.90 -18.06
N ASP A 254 29.55 -32.50 -19.30
CA ASP A 254 28.71 -32.76 -20.47
C ASP A 254 29.47 -33.72 -21.39
N ASN A 255 29.10 -35.00 -21.45
CA ASN A 255 29.43 -35.86 -22.59
C ASN A 255 28.62 -37.17 -22.66
N ASN A 256 27.64 -37.15 -23.56
CA ASN A 256 27.33 -38.18 -24.56
C ASN A 256 27.15 -39.67 -24.15
N LYS A 257 25.88 -40.10 -24.35
CA LYS A 257 25.47 -41.08 -25.38
C LYS A 257 25.57 -42.59 -25.06
N PHE A 258 24.38 -43.23 -25.08
CA PHE A 258 24.05 -44.67 -25.24
C PHE A 258 24.37 -45.59 -24.05
N MET A 259 23.65 -46.66 -23.73
CA MET A 259 22.30 -47.18 -24.00
C MET A 259 22.20 -48.44 -23.11
N THR A 260 20.97 -48.81 -22.72
CA THR A 260 20.49 -50.17 -22.42
C THR A 260 21.11 -51.01 -21.28
N SER A 261 20.28 -51.19 -20.25
CA SER A 261 19.89 -52.44 -19.57
C SER A 261 20.58 -53.78 -19.90
N SER A 262 20.90 -54.46 -18.80
CA SER A 262 20.89 -55.91 -18.55
C SER A 262 21.95 -56.81 -19.19
N GLY A 263 22.58 -57.60 -18.32
CA GLY A 263 22.72 -59.03 -18.55
C GLY A 263 24.12 -59.60 -18.33
N ASP A 264 24.26 -60.32 -17.22
CA ASP A 264 25.02 -61.58 -17.05
C ASP A 264 26.55 -61.64 -17.21
N GLU A 265 27.13 -62.32 -16.20
CA GLU A 265 28.27 -63.26 -16.29
C GLU A 265 29.66 -62.67 -16.64
N ILE A 266 30.83 -63.19 -16.25
CA ILE A 266 31.36 -64.18 -15.30
C ILE A 266 32.92 -64.03 -15.45
N LEU A 267 33.68 -64.48 -14.43
CA LEU A 267 35.09 -64.93 -14.45
C LEU A 267 36.27 -63.93 -14.61
N LEU A 268 37.07 -63.88 -13.52
CA LEU A 268 38.49 -64.23 -13.40
C LEU A 268 39.58 -63.61 -14.33
N GLN A 269 40.56 -63.01 -13.61
CA GLN A 269 42.00 -63.34 -13.58
C GLN A 269 43.05 -62.59 -14.41
N ASN A 270 44.13 -62.28 -13.67
CA ASN A 270 45.56 -62.19 -14.05
C ASN A 270 45.95 -60.95 -14.86
N ASP A 271 47.17 -60.41 -14.82
CA ASP A 271 48.37 -60.51 -13.98
C ASP A 271 49.24 -59.30 -14.39
N GLU A 272 50.12 -58.91 -13.46
CA GLU A 272 51.47 -58.32 -13.60
C GLU A 272 51.86 -57.34 -14.73
N GLY A 273 52.64 -56.31 -14.35
CA GLY A 273 53.38 -55.45 -15.28
C GLY A 273 54.22 -54.37 -14.58
N GLU A 274 55.49 -54.70 -14.35
CA GLU A 274 56.60 -53.96 -13.73
C GLU A 274 57.10 -52.65 -14.42
N ASN A 275 57.90 -51.87 -13.64
CA ASN A 275 59.06 -51.02 -14.02
C ASN A 275 58.78 -49.62 -14.66
N VAL A 276 59.50 -48.50 -14.43
CA VAL A 276 60.81 -48.18 -13.80
C VAL A 276 60.98 -46.64 -13.68
N VAL A 277 61.58 -46.18 -12.56
CA VAL A 277 62.56 -45.06 -12.36
C VAL A 277 62.27 -43.64 -12.89
N GLU A 278 62.39 -42.61 -12.02
CA GLU A 278 63.52 -41.66 -11.94
C GLU A 278 63.32 -40.58 -10.85
N ALA A 279 64.35 -40.33 -10.04
CA ALA A 279 64.51 -39.16 -9.16
C ALA A 279 65.69 -38.33 -9.71
N PRO A 280 65.75 -37.00 -9.50
CA PRO A 280 66.52 -36.50 -8.35
C PRO A 280 66.09 -35.12 -7.77
N THR A 281 66.41 -34.88 -6.50
CA THR A 281 66.56 -33.57 -5.82
C THR A 281 67.96 -32.94 -6.13
N PRO A 282 68.43 -31.76 -5.64
CA PRO A 282 67.86 -30.73 -4.72
C PRO A 282 68.16 -29.23 -5.07
N SER A 283 67.61 -28.31 -4.25
CA SER A 283 68.06 -26.94 -3.87
C SER A 283 68.44 -25.91 -4.94
N ASP A 284 67.77 -24.75 -4.97
CA ASP A 284 68.36 -23.46 -4.52
C ASP A 284 67.47 -22.23 -4.78
N ILE A 285 67.59 -21.27 -3.84
CA ILE A 285 67.55 -19.82 -4.03
C ILE A 285 66.18 -19.12 -4.21
N ALA A 286 65.94 -18.24 -3.24
CA ALA A 286 64.96 -17.17 -3.19
C ALA A 286 64.81 -16.41 -4.51
N LEU A 287 63.56 -16.04 -4.83
CA LEU A 287 63.14 -14.71 -5.26
C LEU A 287 61.60 -14.71 -5.27
N SER A 288 61.00 -13.76 -4.56
CA SER A 288 59.58 -13.44 -4.69
C SER A 288 59.18 -13.26 -6.16
N PRO A 289 58.00 -13.75 -6.56
CA PRO A 289 57.17 -13.06 -7.52
C PRO A 289 56.08 -12.33 -6.75
N ILE A 290 56.06 -11.00 -6.88
CA ILE A 290 54.87 -10.17 -6.65
C ILE A 290 53.72 -10.79 -7.46
N PRO A 291 52.57 -11.12 -6.84
CA PRO A 291 51.32 -11.26 -7.55
C PRO A 291 50.54 -9.96 -7.42
N ASP A 292 50.09 -9.46 -8.57
CA ASP A 292 49.31 -8.24 -8.73
C ASP A 292 48.09 -8.18 -7.79
N ASP A 293 47.85 -7.00 -7.26
CA ASP A 293 46.69 -6.61 -6.45
C ASP A 293 45.40 -6.67 -7.31
N PRO A 294 44.42 -7.55 -7.02
CA PRO A 294 43.09 -7.42 -7.55
C PRO A 294 42.25 -6.57 -6.58
N SER A 295 42.05 -5.31 -6.95
CA SER A 295 41.09 -4.38 -6.37
C SER A 295 39.81 -5.05 -5.83
N PRO A 296 39.42 -4.82 -4.57
CA PRO A 296 38.25 -5.42 -3.93
C PRO A 296 36.97 -4.68 -4.35
N GLY A 297 36.59 -4.85 -5.62
CA GLY A 297 35.37 -4.27 -6.16
C GLY A 297 34.56 -5.23 -7.03
N HIS A 298 35.16 -6.34 -7.47
CA HIS A 298 34.63 -7.13 -8.57
C HIS A 298 33.80 -8.38 -8.18
N ILE A 299 33.77 -8.79 -6.90
CA ILE A 299 33.13 -10.06 -6.49
C ILE A 299 31.74 -9.85 -5.84
N HIS A 300 31.48 -8.67 -5.25
CA HIS A 300 30.24 -8.41 -4.52
C HIS A 300 29.00 -8.14 -5.40
N TYR A 301 29.17 -7.62 -6.62
CA TYR A 301 28.02 -7.30 -7.47
C TYR A 301 27.49 -8.52 -8.27
N GLU A 302 28.29 -9.57 -8.48
CA GLU A 302 27.84 -10.77 -9.22
C GLU A 302 26.93 -11.65 -8.36
N ARG A 303 27.29 -11.85 -7.09
CA ARG A 303 26.51 -12.65 -6.13
C ARG A 303 25.17 -11.99 -5.76
N GLN A 304 25.06 -10.66 -5.86
CA GLN A 304 23.79 -9.95 -5.74
C GLN A 304 22.93 -10.11 -7.00
N ARG A 305 23.48 -9.95 -8.22
CA ARG A 305 22.70 -10.06 -9.48
C ARG A 305 21.94 -11.38 -9.64
N ILE A 306 22.49 -12.50 -9.15
CA ILE A 306 21.86 -13.83 -9.28
C ILE A 306 20.63 -13.97 -8.36
N ARG A 307 20.66 -13.37 -7.16
CA ARG A 307 19.53 -13.36 -6.22
C ARG A 307 18.40 -12.43 -6.68
N TRP A 308 18.75 -11.22 -7.15
CA TRP A 308 17.77 -10.28 -7.70
C TRP A 308 17.13 -10.80 -9.00
N ARG A 309 17.86 -11.54 -9.86
CA ARG A 309 17.29 -12.19 -11.06
C ARG A 309 16.24 -13.25 -10.75
N ARG A 310 16.36 -13.95 -9.62
CA ARG A 310 15.38 -14.97 -9.19
C ARG A 310 14.10 -14.31 -8.66
N ILE A 311 14.25 -13.25 -7.85
CA ILE A 311 13.14 -12.48 -7.29
C ILE A 311 12.38 -11.71 -8.38
N LEU A 312 13.09 -11.11 -9.34
CA LEU A 312 12.45 -10.41 -10.47
C LEU A 312 11.68 -11.38 -11.39
N ARG A 313 12.14 -12.63 -11.53
CA ARG A 313 11.48 -13.65 -12.36
C ARG A 313 10.19 -14.21 -11.75
N THR A 314 10.01 -14.15 -10.44
CA THR A 314 8.76 -14.58 -9.77
C THR A 314 7.75 -13.45 -9.62
N ALA A 315 8.21 -12.20 -9.47
CA ALA A 315 7.33 -11.03 -9.33
C ALA A 315 6.81 -10.49 -10.68
N LEU A 316 7.62 -10.54 -11.74
CA LEU A 316 7.22 -10.10 -13.09
C LEU A 316 5.96 -10.77 -13.65
N PRO A 317 5.74 -12.09 -13.55
CA PRO A 317 4.52 -12.72 -14.09
C PRO A 317 3.26 -12.29 -13.33
N LEU A 318 3.35 -12.02 -12.03
CA LEU A 318 2.23 -11.51 -11.23
C LEU A 318 1.89 -10.06 -11.57
N GLN A 319 2.90 -9.20 -11.69
CA GLN A 319 2.70 -7.81 -12.11
C GLN A 319 2.18 -7.73 -13.56
N ALA A 320 2.69 -8.56 -14.46
CA ALA A 320 2.20 -8.65 -15.84
C ALA A 320 0.75 -9.16 -15.89
N MET A 321 0.39 -10.16 -15.08
CA MET A 321 -1.00 -10.64 -14.98
C MET A 321 -1.93 -9.57 -14.42
N LEU A 322 -1.50 -8.78 -13.44
CA LEU A 322 -2.31 -7.73 -12.85
C LEU A 322 -2.53 -6.57 -13.83
N VAL A 323 -1.48 -6.18 -14.57
CA VAL A 323 -1.59 -5.19 -15.65
C VAL A 323 -2.43 -5.71 -16.82
N LEU A 324 -2.35 -7.00 -17.15
CA LEU A 324 -3.16 -7.63 -18.19
C LEU A 324 -4.63 -7.74 -17.77
N LEU A 325 -4.92 -8.05 -16.50
CA LEU A 325 -6.26 -8.03 -15.93
C LEU A 325 -6.84 -6.61 -15.89
N LEU A 326 -6.03 -5.61 -15.53
CA LEU A 326 -6.43 -4.21 -15.57
C LEU A 326 -6.69 -3.75 -17.02
N GLY A 327 -5.82 -4.12 -17.96
CA GLY A 327 -6.02 -3.87 -19.39
C GLY A 327 -7.26 -4.57 -19.95
N ALA A 328 -7.54 -5.80 -19.52
CA ALA A 328 -8.74 -6.54 -19.89
C ALA A 328 -10.01 -5.91 -19.30
N ALA A 329 -9.97 -5.45 -18.04
CA ALA A 329 -11.06 -4.71 -17.42
C ALA A 329 -11.34 -3.37 -18.14
N CYS A 330 -10.30 -2.69 -18.63
CA CYS A 330 -10.42 -1.50 -19.47
C CYS A 330 -10.87 -1.80 -20.91
N LEU A 331 -10.77 -3.05 -21.36
CA LEU A 331 -11.23 -3.52 -22.68
C LEU A 331 -12.66 -4.05 -22.66
N VAL A 332 -13.26 -4.26 -21.49
CA VAL A 332 -14.71 -4.52 -21.36
C VAL A 332 -15.42 -3.19 -21.60
N PRO A 333 -16.10 -2.99 -22.74
CA PRO A 333 -16.91 -1.82 -22.93
C PRO A 333 -18.09 -1.99 -21.97
N HIS A 334 -18.18 -1.13 -20.95
CA HIS A 334 -19.42 -0.96 -20.21
C HIS A 334 -20.39 -0.19 -21.12
N CYS A 335 -20.85 -0.87 -22.17
CA CYS A 335 -21.90 -0.41 -23.04
C CYS A 335 -23.23 -0.78 -22.42
N ASP A 336 -23.66 0.01 -21.44
CA ASP A 336 -25.07 0.30 -21.28
C ASP A 336 -25.18 1.81 -21.25
N ASN A 337 -25.68 2.37 -22.36
CA ASN A 337 -26.45 3.60 -22.50
C ASN A 337 -26.12 4.26 -23.84
N GLU A 338 -27.06 4.14 -24.78
CA GLU A 338 -27.11 4.78 -26.10
C GLU A 338 -27.09 6.34 -26.05
N SER A 339 -26.82 6.95 -24.89
CA SER A 339 -26.80 8.39 -24.67
C SER A 339 -25.43 9.05 -24.91
N CYS A 340 -24.32 8.29 -24.83
CA CYS A 340 -22.98 8.87 -25.00
C CYS A 340 -22.65 9.19 -26.47
N CYS A 341 -23.28 8.49 -27.42
CA CYS A 341 -23.06 8.68 -28.86
C CYS A 341 -23.71 9.97 -29.42
N GLN A 342 -24.69 10.57 -28.73
CA GLN A 342 -25.26 11.86 -29.14
C GLN A 342 -24.45 13.07 -28.67
N LEU A 343 -23.68 12.95 -27.57
CA LEU A 343 -22.86 14.04 -27.06
C LEU A 343 -21.52 14.18 -27.80
N LEU A 344 -20.89 13.06 -28.19
CA LEU A 344 -19.67 13.07 -29.01
C LEU A 344 -19.90 13.56 -30.45
N ASN A 345 -21.12 13.41 -30.98
CA ASN A 345 -21.49 13.95 -32.31
C ASN A 345 -21.66 15.48 -32.30
N ASN A 346 -21.97 16.08 -31.13
CA ASN A 346 -22.04 17.53 -30.99
C ASN A 346 -20.65 18.19 -30.85
N PHE A 347 -19.69 17.51 -30.20
CA PHE A 347 -18.32 18.03 -30.08
C PHE A 347 -17.54 18.02 -31.40
N ALA A 348 -17.74 17.01 -32.26
CA ALA A 348 -17.08 16.96 -33.57
C ALA A 348 -17.56 18.05 -34.55
N ARG A 349 -18.71 18.67 -34.28
CA ARG A 349 -19.30 19.72 -35.11
C ARG A 349 -19.07 21.13 -34.58
N SER A 350 -18.53 21.28 -33.36
CA SER A 350 -18.23 22.59 -32.75
C SER A 350 -16.82 23.10 -33.03
N PHE A 351 -16.02 22.38 -33.83
CA PHE A 351 -14.68 22.78 -34.27
C PHE A 351 -14.62 23.20 -35.75
N ASP A 352 -15.75 23.62 -36.34
CA ASP A 352 -15.67 24.46 -37.54
C ASP A 352 -15.39 25.91 -37.10
N PRO A 353 -14.23 26.50 -37.40
CA PRO A 353 -14.02 27.91 -37.19
C PRO A 353 -14.91 28.67 -38.18
N SER A 354 -16.05 29.17 -37.69
CA SER A 354 -16.83 30.18 -38.39
C SER A 354 -15.96 31.43 -38.54
N LEU A 355 -15.46 31.66 -39.75
CA LEU A 355 -14.86 32.92 -40.17
C LEU A 355 -15.91 34.04 -40.00
N GLU A 356 -15.86 34.75 -38.86
CA GLU A 356 -16.56 36.01 -38.70
C GLU A 356 -15.92 37.05 -39.63
N PHE A 357 -16.62 37.35 -40.72
CA PHE A 357 -16.38 38.55 -41.52
C PHE A 357 -16.67 39.79 -40.69
N LEU A 358 -15.62 40.55 -40.38
CA LEU A 358 -15.70 41.90 -39.86
C LEU A 358 -16.27 42.87 -40.91
N ASN A 359 -17.17 43.74 -40.44
CA ASN A 359 -17.62 45.04 -40.99
C ASN A 359 -18.65 45.08 -42.13
N GLY A 360 -19.85 45.56 -41.77
CA GLY A 360 -20.73 46.34 -42.66
C GLY A 360 -22.16 46.50 -42.13
N SER A 361 -22.55 47.72 -41.73
CA SER A 361 -23.91 48.11 -41.29
C SER A 361 -24.96 47.97 -42.41
N PRO A 362 -26.27 47.82 -42.10
CA PRO A 362 -27.29 47.47 -43.09
C PRO A 362 -27.78 48.71 -43.87
N PRO A 363 -28.08 48.59 -45.18
CA PRO A 363 -28.90 49.58 -45.88
C PRO A 363 -30.40 49.23 -45.84
N LEU A 364 -31.20 50.31 -45.77
CA LEU A 364 -32.66 50.48 -45.63
C LEU A 364 -33.60 49.35 -46.10
#